data_AF-A0A4Y9YMD9-F1
#
_entry.id   AF-A0A4Y9YMD9-F1
#
_cell.length_a   1.000
_cell.length_b   1.000
_cell.length_c   1.000
_cell.angle_alpha   90.00
_cell.angle_beta   90.00
_cell.angle_gamma   90.00
#
_symmetry.space_group_name_H-M   'P 1'
#
loop_
_entity.id
_entity.type
_entity.pdbx_description
1 polymer ?
#
loop_
_entity_poly.entity_id
_entity_poly.type
_entity_poly.pdbx_seq_one_letter_code
_entity_poly.pdbx_strand_id
1 'polypeptide(L)'
;MPLPTPAPPAYSPEDCAICFESLHVAPQDEEGSSYMIDDVELYCNNGRPNNHHFHWSCITDYVKSGGDRAKCPLCRGHALDARGRMIVGVTNEGGVQGGIDLGDIIDEEIFEESQPESWRLEQAFLGLMAQCDYAEAEELLRDRGVDVNCTYPTGGQTALHMAAMNDDVEGVELLLRYGADKAQLDEAGWDALERRGRSARRRSRGCLREVRRW
;
A
#
# COMPACT_ATOMS: atom_id res chain seq x y z
N MET A 1 -5.44 -13.35 19.40
CA MET A 1 -4.97 -14.30 20.46
C MET A 1 -5.17 -13.67 21.84
N PRO A 2 -5.49 -14.42 22.91
CA PRO A 2 -5.58 -13.83 24.24
C PRO A 2 -4.20 -13.37 24.70
N LEU A 3 -4.13 -12.15 25.23
CA LEU A 3 -2.89 -11.53 25.65
C LEU A 3 -2.34 -12.17 26.93
N PRO A 4 -1.00 -12.25 27.11
CA PRO A 4 -0.41 -12.82 28.30
C PRO A 4 -0.72 -11.97 29.55
N THR A 5 -1.23 -12.62 30.61
CA THR A 5 -1.29 -12.11 31.99
C THR A 5 -0.70 -13.15 32.93
N PRO A 6 0.17 -12.81 33.91
CA PRO A 6 0.74 -11.49 34.24
C PRO A 6 2.08 -11.22 33.53
N ALA A 7 2.63 -10.02 33.74
CA ALA A 7 3.88 -9.54 33.13
C ALA A 7 5.03 -10.59 33.23
N PRO A 8 5.64 -10.98 32.11
CA PRO A 8 6.84 -11.81 32.10
C PRO A 8 8.02 -11.10 32.80
N PRO A 9 9.05 -11.86 33.21
CA PRO A 9 10.25 -11.31 33.85
C PRO A 9 10.89 -10.21 32.98
N ALA A 10 11.63 -9.31 33.63
CA ALA A 10 12.32 -8.14 33.05
C ALA A 10 12.35 -8.09 31.51
N TYR A 11 11.43 -7.34 30.92
CA TYR A 11 11.40 -7.03 29.49
C TYR A 11 12.76 -6.47 29.05
N SER A 12 13.33 -7.05 28.00
CA SER A 12 14.53 -6.58 27.32
C SER A 12 14.10 -5.81 26.06
N PRO A 13 14.63 -4.60 25.79
CA PRO A 13 14.41 -3.90 24.53
C PRO A 13 14.96 -4.64 23.30
N GLU A 14 15.78 -5.68 23.49
CA GLU A 14 16.35 -6.50 22.42
C GLU A 14 15.43 -7.67 22.00
N ASP A 15 14.34 -7.88 22.72
CA ASP A 15 13.39 -8.97 22.50
C ASP A 15 11.98 -8.41 22.21
N CYS A 16 11.26 -9.09 21.32
CA CYS A 16 9.90 -8.74 20.98
C CYS A 16 8.96 -8.86 22.19
N ALA A 17 8.22 -7.80 22.47
CA ALA A 17 7.30 -7.71 23.60
C ALA A 17 6.04 -8.59 23.50
N ILE A 18 5.83 -9.31 22.38
CA ILE A 18 4.74 -10.27 22.19
C ILE A 18 5.23 -11.72 22.28
N CYS A 19 6.25 -12.09 21.49
CA CYS A 19 6.72 -13.49 21.41
C CYS A 19 7.94 -13.78 22.28
N PHE A 20 8.63 -12.76 22.80
CA PHE A 20 9.85 -12.85 23.61
C PHE A 20 11.06 -13.47 22.89
N GLU A 21 11.05 -13.46 21.57
CA GLU A 21 12.20 -13.82 20.73
C GLU A 21 12.98 -12.57 20.34
N SER A 22 14.26 -12.74 19.97
CA SER A 22 15.15 -11.62 19.66
C SER A 22 14.68 -10.84 18.43
N LEU A 23 14.80 -9.52 18.47
CA LEU A 23 14.55 -8.61 17.35
C LEU A 23 15.71 -8.58 16.34
N HIS A 24 16.86 -9.16 16.71
CA HIS A 24 18.03 -9.22 15.83
C HIS A 24 17.97 -10.45 14.95
N VAL A 25 17.79 -10.23 13.65
CA VAL A 25 18.09 -11.25 12.66
C VAL A 25 19.62 -11.34 12.55
N ALA A 26 20.22 -12.44 13.00
CA ALA A 26 21.64 -12.67 12.77
C ALA A 26 21.94 -12.57 11.27
N PRO A 27 23.05 -11.94 10.83
CA PRO A 27 23.43 -11.97 9.44
C PRO A 27 23.58 -13.44 9.03
N GLN A 28 22.61 -13.97 8.29
CA GLN A 28 22.74 -15.29 7.70
C GLN A 28 23.77 -15.15 6.58
N ASP A 29 24.72 -16.08 6.57
CA ASP A 29 25.77 -16.16 5.58
C ASP A 29 25.19 -16.01 4.16
N GLU A 30 25.95 -15.27 3.35
CA GLU A 30 25.81 -14.93 1.93
C GLU A 30 24.65 -15.58 1.16
N GLU A 31 23.98 -14.73 0.37
CA GLU A 31 22.96 -15.07 -0.64
C GLU A 31 21.49 -15.07 -0.16
N GLY A 32 21.04 -13.88 0.29
CA GLY A 32 19.73 -13.38 -0.14
C GLY A 32 18.55 -13.44 0.84
N SER A 33 18.71 -13.10 2.12
CA SER A 33 17.54 -12.76 2.95
C SER A 33 17.23 -11.26 2.82
N SER A 34 16.07 -10.92 2.27
CA SER A 34 15.60 -9.54 2.14
C SER A 34 15.67 -8.80 3.47
N TYR A 35 16.10 -7.54 3.45
CA TYR A 35 16.15 -6.55 4.53
C TYR A 35 14.91 -6.57 5.46
N MET A 36 14.82 -7.53 6.38
CA MET A 36 13.65 -7.69 7.24
C MET A 36 13.73 -6.66 8.36
N ILE A 37 12.87 -5.66 8.22
CA ILE A 37 12.50 -4.72 9.25
C ILE A 37 11.84 -5.51 10.37
N ASP A 38 12.52 -5.69 11.50
CA ASP A 38 12.00 -6.52 12.59
C ASP A 38 12.02 -5.85 13.97
N ASP A 39 12.54 -4.61 14.07
CA ASP A 39 12.48 -3.81 15.28
C ASP A 39 11.51 -2.61 15.13
N VAL A 40 10.28 -2.81 15.60
CA VAL A 40 9.24 -1.78 15.68
C VAL A 40 9.12 -1.24 17.11
N GLU A 41 9.52 0.01 17.32
CA GLU A 41 9.40 0.72 18.59
C GLU A 41 8.04 1.43 18.70
N LEU A 42 7.20 1.00 19.65
CA LEU A 42 5.91 1.62 19.93
C LEU A 42 5.98 2.63 21.08
N TYR A 43 5.55 3.86 20.81
CA TYR A 43 5.53 4.97 21.77
C TYR A 43 4.35 4.91 22.74
N CYS A 44 4.34 3.93 23.64
CA CYS A 44 3.22 3.64 24.53
C CYS A 44 3.04 4.58 25.74
N ASN A 45 3.84 5.66 25.84
CA ASN A 45 3.97 6.46 27.06
C ASN A 45 4.19 7.97 26.83
N ASN A 46 3.56 8.54 25.78
CA ASN A 46 3.72 9.95 25.40
C ASN A 46 5.20 10.38 25.21
N GLY A 47 6.04 9.50 24.66
CA GLY A 47 7.47 9.78 24.39
C GLY A 47 8.40 9.75 25.62
N ARG A 48 8.01 9.09 26.71
CA ARG A 48 8.88 8.84 27.87
C ARG A 48 9.77 7.58 27.66
N PRO A 49 10.92 7.46 28.35
CA PRO A 49 11.75 6.26 28.28
C PRO A 49 10.95 4.99 28.65
N ASN A 50 11.33 3.85 28.08
CA ASN A 50 10.66 2.55 28.12
C ASN A 50 9.52 2.37 27.10
N ASN A 51 9.80 2.68 25.83
CA ASN A 51 8.99 2.17 24.72
C ASN A 51 9.14 0.65 24.61
N HIS A 52 8.18 0.01 23.95
CA HIS A 52 8.20 -1.43 23.76
C HIS A 52 8.45 -1.75 22.30
N HIS A 53 9.26 -2.76 22.07
CA HIS A 53 9.74 -3.16 20.76
C HIS A 53 9.05 -4.47 20.36
N PHE A 54 8.75 -4.60 19.08
CA PHE A 54 7.98 -5.70 18.54
C PHE A 54 8.55 -6.10 17.18
N HIS A 55 8.49 -7.40 16.87
CA HIS A 55 8.56 -7.83 15.48
C HIS A 55 7.43 -7.19 14.69
N TRP A 56 7.73 -6.82 13.44
CA TRP A 56 6.73 -6.24 12.55
C TRP A 56 5.50 -7.15 12.44
N SER A 57 5.73 -8.44 12.18
CA SER A 57 4.68 -9.46 12.09
C SER A 57 3.86 -9.60 13.39
N CYS A 58 4.52 -9.60 14.55
CA CYS A 58 3.81 -9.80 15.82
C CYS A 58 2.84 -8.66 16.12
N ILE A 59 3.26 -7.41 15.90
CA ILE A 59 2.40 -6.25 16.19
C ILE A 59 1.28 -6.09 15.16
N THR A 60 1.55 -6.36 13.87
CA THR A 60 0.51 -6.31 12.83
C THR A 60 -0.51 -7.41 13.03
N ASP A 61 -0.10 -8.67 13.30
CA ASP A 61 -0.99 -9.79 13.58
C ASP A 61 -1.85 -9.57 14.83
N TYR A 62 -1.30 -8.92 15.86
CA TYR A 62 -2.08 -8.53 17.02
C TYR A 62 -3.27 -7.64 16.63
N VAL A 63 -3.03 -6.60 15.83
CA VAL A 63 -4.09 -5.68 15.38
C VAL A 63 -5.05 -6.39 14.41
N LYS A 64 -4.53 -7.10 13.40
CA LYS A 64 -5.33 -7.86 12.42
C LYS A 64 -6.24 -8.90 13.08
N SER A 65 -5.81 -9.50 14.19
CA SER A 65 -6.61 -10.47 14.96
C SER A 65 -7.61 -9.83 15.94
N GLY A 66 -7.87 -8.52 15.84
CA GLY A 66 -8.84 -7.78 16.64
C GLY A 66 -8.27 -7.16 17.92
N GLY A 67 -6.95 -7.06 18.04
CA GLY A 67 -6.29 -6.36 19.14
C GLY A 67 -6.59 -4.86 19.14
N ASP A 68 -6.75 -4.28 20.34
CA ASP A 68 -6.92 -2.84 20.48
C ASP A 68 -5.60 -2.12 20.20
N ARG A 69 -5.46 -1.56 19.00
CA ARG A 69 -4.28 -0.77 18.58
C ARG A 69 -4.06 0.49 19.41
N ALA A 70 -5.07 0.97 20.14
CA ALA A 70 -4.91 2.11 21.03
C ALA A 70 -4.15 1.76 22.33
N LYS A 71 -3.84 0.47 22.53
CA LYS A 71 -3.19 -0.08 23.71
C LYS A 71 -1.96 -0.89 23.33
N CYS A 72 -0.87 -0.63 24.04
CA CYS A 72 0.33 -1.47 23.95
C CYS A 72 0.01 -2.92 24.36
N PRO A 73 0.39 -3.93 23.56
CA PRO A 73 0.18 -5.34 23.87
C PRO A 73 0.85 -5.80 25.16
N LEU A 74 1.94 -5.15 25.58
CA LEU A 74 2.69 -5.49 26.78
C LEU A 74 2.23 -4.67 28.01
N CYS A 75 2.39 -3.34 27.97
CA CYS A 75 2.16 -2.48 29.15
C CYS A 75 0.73 -1.93 29.27
N ARG A 76 -0.14 -2.11 28.25
CA ARG A 76 -1.47 -1.49 28.16
C ARG A 76 -1.50 0.04 28.15
N GLY A 77 -0.33 0.68 28.00
CA GLY A 77 -0.19 2.12 27.81
C GLY A 77 -0.88 2.60 26.53
N HIS A 78 -1.17 3.89 26.46
CA HIS A 78 -1.80 4.50 25.28
C HIS A 78 -0.81 4.58 24.12
N ALA A 79 -1.20 4.09 22.96
CA ALA A 79 -0.32 3.94 21.79
C ALA A 79 -0.64 4.93 20.65
N LEU A 80 -1.67 5.77 20.79
CA LEU A 80 -2.04 6.74 19.75
C LEU A 80 -1.53 8.14 20.09
N ASP A 81 -1.20 8.91 19.06
CA ASP A 81 -0.92 10.33 19.19
C ASP A 81 -2.21 11.15 19.39
N ALA A 82 -2.07 12.47 19.56
CA ALA A 82 -3.20 13.38 19.74
C ALA A 82 -4.18 13.43 18.53
N ARG A 83 -3.77 12.90 17.38
CA ARG A 83 -4.59 12.79 16.15
C ARG A 83 -5.20 11.40 16.00
N GLY A 84 -4.97 10.48 16.94
CA GLY A 84 -5.46 9.10 16.89
C GLY A 84 -4.60 8.17 16.03
N ARG A 85 -3.36 8.55 15.71
CA ARG A 85 -2.45 7.79 14.84
C ARG A 85 -1.51 6.90 15.63
N MET A 86 -1.20 5.71 15.12
CA MET A 86 -0.31 4.75 15.76
C MET A 86 1.12 4.95 15.25
N ILE A 87 1.78 5.98 15.78
CA ILE A 87 3.12 6.34 15.34
C ILE A 87 4.16 5.40 15.96
N VAL A 88 5.03 4.84 15.12
CA VAL A 88 6.13 3.95 15.53
C VAL A 88 7.49 4.46 15.04
N GLY A 89 8.53 4.01 15.74
CA GLY A 89 9.91 4.01 15.27
C GLY A 89 10.24 2.68 14.64
N VAL A 90 11.05 2.68 13.60
CA VAL A 90 11.51 1.48 12.91
C VAL A 90 13.01 1.56 12.76
N THR A 91 13.73 0.53 13.20
CA THR A 91 15.18 0.44 13.02
C THR A 91 15.49 -0.48 11.84
N ASN A 92 16.22 0.02 10.84
CA ASN A 92 16.75 -0.79 9.74
C ASN A 92 18.26 -0.56 9.56
N GLU A 93 18.88 -1.24 8.59
CA GLU A 93 20.31 -1.09 8.29
C GLU A 93 20.74 0.35 7.96
N GLY A 94 19.80 1.19 7.49
CA GLY A 94 20.00 2.61 7.20
C GLY A 94 19.82 3.54 8.40
N GLY A 95 19.45 3.01 9.58
CA GLY A 95 19.23 3.75 10.81
C GLY A 95 17.78 3.74 11.31
N VAL A 96 17.50 4.58 12.29
CA VAL A 96 16.15 4.71 12.89
C VAL A 96 15.31 5.65 12.03
N GLN A 97 14.23 5.12 11.47
CA GLN A 97 13.19 5.88 10.79
C GLN A 97 11.96 5.99 11.72
N GLY A 98 11.68 7.19 12.22
CA GLY A 98 10.52 7.47 13.05
C GLY A 98 9.38 8.15 12.29
N GLY A 99 8.18 8.14 12.87
CA GLY A 99 7.04 8.89 12.35
C GLY A 99 6.13 8.10 11.40
N ILE A 100 6.32 6.78 11.33
CA ILE A 100 5.49 5.88 10.52
C ILE A 100 4.16 5.66 11.25
N ASP A 101 3.04 5.88 10.57
CA ASP A 101 1.72 5.53 11.10
C ASP A 101 1.42 4.07 10.78
N LEU A 102 1.83 3.18 11.69
CA LEU A 102 1.64 1.74 11.51
C LEU A 102 0.15 1.37 11.48
N GLY A 103 -0.71 2.16 12.12
CA GLY A 103 -2.15 1.93 12.11
C GLY A 103 -2.75 2.10 10.71
N ASP A 104 -2.28 3.09 9.96
CA ASP A 104 -2.67 3.37 8.58
C ASP A 104 -2.24 2.22 7.66
N ILE A 105 -0.97 1.78 7.79
CA ILE A 105 -0.43 0.64 7.04
C ILE A 105 -1.22 -0.65 7.31
N ILE A 106 -1.53 -0.94 8.58
CA ILE A 106 -2.32 -2.12 8.93
C ILE A 106 -3.74 -2.02 8.36
N ASP A 107 -4.37 -0.84 8.42
CA ASP A 107 -5.70 -0.63 7.85
C ASP A 107 -5.69 -0.83 6.32
N GLU A 108 -4.64 -0.35 5.63
CA GLU A 108 -4.41 -0.61 4.20
C GLU A 108 -4.25 -2.11 3.91
N GLU A 109 -3.38 -2.80 4.65
CA GLU A 109 -3.17 -4.25 4.48
C GLU A 109 -4.47 -5.05 4.72
N ILE A 110 -5.22 -4.74 5.79
CA ILE A 110 -6.50 -5.39 6.07
C ILE A 110 -7.50 -5.12 4.93
N PHE A 111 -7.55 -3.87 4.46
CA PHE A 111 -8.40 -3.51 3.35
C PHE A 111 -8.04 -4.34 2.11
N GLU A 112 -6.78 -4.38 1.72
CA GLU A 112 -6.27 -5.16 0.58
C GLU A 112 -6.53 -6.66 0.73
N GLU A 113 -6.28 -7.25 1.90
CA GLU A 113 -6.55 -8.66 2.20
C GLU A 113 -8.05 -8.99 2.10
N SER A 114 -8.92 -8.04 2.48
CA SER A 114 -10.37 -8.22 2.38
C SER A 114 -10.92 -8.13 0.95
N GLN A 115 -10.15 -7.59 0.00
CA GLN A 115 -10.62 -7.43 -1.38
C GLN A 115 -10.66 -8.77 -2.14
N PRO A 116 -11.61 -8.92 -3.09
CA PRO A 116 -11.64 -10.08 -3.98
C PRO A 116 -10.39 -10.14 -4.87
N GLU A 117 -10.07 -11.33 -5.39
CA GLU A 117 -8.95 -11.52 -6.33
C GLU A 117 -9.02 -10.57 -7.53
N SER A 118 -10.24 -10.29 -8.03
CA SER A 118 -10.47 -9.36 -9.13
C SER A 118 -9.91 -7.96 -8.84
N TRP A 119 -10.13 -7.44 -7.64
CA TRP A 119 -9.63 -6.11 -7.26
C TRP A 119 -8.11 -6.05 -7.26
N ARG A 120 -7.43 -7.10 -6.77
CA ARG A 120 -5.95 -7.15 -6.77
C ARG A 120 -5.39 -7.18 -8.18
N LEU A 121 -6.02 -7.95 -9.07
CA LEU A 121 -5.64 -8.01 -10.48
C LEU A 121 -5.87 -6.66 -11.19
N GLU A 122 -6.98 -5.98 -10.87
CA GLU A 122 -7.27 -4.63 -11.37
C GLU A 122 -6.22 -3.61 -10.89
N GLN A 123 -5.83 -3.63 -9.60
CA GLN A 123 -4.77 -2.74 -9.10
C GLN A 123 -3.41 -3.04 -9.73
N ALA A 124 -3.06 -4.32 -9.88
CA ALA A 124 -1.83 -4.73 -10.57
C ALA A 124 -1.82 -4.21 -12.03
N PHE A 125 -2.93 -4.38 -12.74
CA PHE A 125 -3.10 -3.87 -14.09
C PHE A 125 -2.94 -2.34 -14.18
N LEU A 126 -3.62 -1.58 -13.31
CA LEU A 126 -3.50 -0.12 -13.26
C LEU A 126 -2.07 0.32 -12.92
N GLY A 127 -1.37 -0.42 -12.07
CA GLY A 127 0.03 -0.19 -11.72
C GLY A 127 0.99 -0.41 -12.89
N LEU A 128 0.79 -1.48 -13.68
CA LEU A 128 1.55 -1.77 -14.89
C LEU A 128 1.33 -0.69 -15.95
N MET A 129 0.07 -0.29 -16.17
CA MET A 129 -0.27 0.80 -17.10
C MET A 129 0.40 2.12 -16.71
N ALA A 130 0.47 2.45 -15.41
CA ALA A 130 1.14 3.66 -14.92
C ALA A 130 2.67 3.62 -15.13
N GLN A 131 3.26 2.42 -15.14
CA GLN A 131 4.68 2.19 -15.38
C GLN A 131 5.04 2.03 -16.86
N CYS A 132 4.04 2.14 -17.76
CA CYS A 132 4.16 1.86 -19.19
C CYS A 132 4.57 0.41 -19.50
N ASP A 133 4.24 -0.53 -18.61
CA ASP A 133 4.57 -1.94 -18.79
C ASP A 133 3.45 -2.69 -19.53
N TYR A 134 3.37 -2.43 -20.84
CA TYR A 134 2.24 -2.85 -21.66
C TYR A 134 2.19 -4.35 -21.96
N ALA A 135 3.33 -5.03 -21.95
CA ALA A 135 3.39 -6.47 -22.25
C ALA A 135 2.73 -7.28 -21.12
N GLU A 136 3.12 -7.01 -19.88
CA GLU A 136 2.56 -7.60 -18.68
C GLU A 136 1.10 -7.16 -18.47
N ALA A 137 0.76 -5.90 -18.76
CA ALA A 137 -0.62 -5.44 -18.72
C ALA A 137 -1.50 -6.18 -19.75
N GLU A 138 -0.99 -6.44 -20.95
CA GLU A 138 -1.68 -7.21 -21.99
C GLU A 138 -1.88 -8.68 -21.58
N GLU A 139 -0.93 -9.29 -20.88
CA GLU A 139 -1.07 -10.65 -20.33
C GLU A 139 -2.23 -10.72 -19.30
N LEU A 140 -2.31 -9.75 -18.38
CA LEU A 140 -3.40 -9.70 -17.40
C LEU A 140 -4.78 -9.56 -18.06
N LEU A 141 -4.90 -8.71 -19.08
CA LEU A 141 -6.14 -8.52 -19.81
C LEU A 141 -6.59 -9.79 -20.56
N ARG A 142 -5.64 -10.53 -21.13
CA ARG A 142 -5.93 -11.73 -21.93
C ARG A 142 -6.30 -12.93 -21.07
N ASP A 143 -5.54 -13.17 -20.00
CA ASP A 143 -5.52 -14.46 -19.33
C ASP A 143 -6.14 -14.43 -17.93
N ARG A 144 -6.30 -13.24 -17.33
CA ARG A 144 -6.73 -13.09 -15.93
C ARG A 144 -8.08 -12.40 -15.74
N GLY A 145 -8.78 -12.08 -16.82
CA GLY A 145 -10.15 -11.56 -16.76
C GLY A 145 -10.26 -10.18 -16.08
N VAL A 146 -9.21 -9.38 -16.13
CA VAL A 146 -9.20 -8.01 -15.62
C VAL A 146 -10.16 -7.14 -16.42
N ASP A 147 -10.98 -6.35 -15.73
CA ASP A 147 -11.80 -5.33 -16.39
C ASP A 147 -10.91 -4.17 -16.84
N VAL A 148 -10.79 -3.97 -18.16
CA VAL A 148 -10.05 -2.84 -18.75
C VAL A 148 -10.60 -1.47 -18.33
N ASN A 149 -11.85 -1.43 -17.85
CA ASN A 149 -12.56 -0.23 -17.38
C ASN A 149 -12.49 -0.03 -15.87
N CYS A 150 -11.69 -0.84 -15.16
CA CYS A 150 -11.43 -0.64 -13.74
C CYS A 150 -10.86 0.76 -13.46
N THR A 151 -11.14 1.26 -12.27
CA THR A 151 -10.83 2.64 -11.87
C THR A 151 -9.84 2.68 -10.72
N TYR A 152 -8.97 3.69 -10.73
CA TYR A 152 -8.20 4.04 -9.55
C TYR A 152 -9.15 4.31 -8.36
N PRO A 153 -8.81 3.89 -7.13
CA PRO A 153 -9.65 4.11 -5.95
C PRO A 153 -9.94 5.59 -5.66
N THR A 154 -9.11 6.49 -6.17
CA THR A 154 -9.26 7.94 -6.00
C THR A 154 -9.64 8.60 -7.33
N GLY A 155 -10.73 9.37 -7.33
CA GLY A 155 -11.12 10.19 -8.48
C GLY A 155 -11.79 9.43 -9.62
N GLY A 156 -11.98 8.11 -9.52
CA GLY A 156 -12.71 7.28 -10.50
C GLY A 156 -12.11 7.25 -11.91
N GLN A 157 -10.83 7.57 -12.06
CA GLN A 157 -10.15 7.58 -13.36
C GLN A 157 -9.87 6.14 -13.81
N THR A 158 -10.01 5.85 -15.10
CA THR A 158 -9.54 4.59 -15.70
C THR A 158 -8.10 4.72 -16.21
N ALA A 159 -7.47 3.60 -16.59
CA ALA A 159 -6.20 3.62 -17.30
C ALA A 159 -6.26 4.48 -18.59
N LEU A 160 -7.42 4.54 -19.25
CA LEU A 160 -7.59 5.35 -20.46
C LEU A 160 -7.53 6.86 -20.17
N HIS A 161 -8.06 7.30 -19.02
CA HIS A 161 -7.91 8.69 -18.59
C HIS A 161 -6.43 9.05 -18.41
N MET A 162 -5.68 8.18 -17.73
CA MET A 162 -4.25 8.40 -17.46
C MET A 162 -3.42 8.41 -18.75
N ALA A 163 -3.62 7.41 -19.62
CA ALA A 163 -2.91 7.34 -20.90
C ALA A 163 -3.21 8.58 -21.78
N ALA A 164 -4.47 9.02 -21.84
CA ALA A 164 -4.84 10.23 -22.57
C ALA A 164 -4.20 11.50 -21.98
N MET A 165 -4.18 11.65 -20.65
CA MET A 165 -3.55 12.79 -19.97
C MET A 165 -2.04 12.86 -20.22
N ASN A 166 -1.38 11.70 -20.32
CA ASN A 166 0.07 11.59 -20.53
C ASN A 166 0.48 11.64 -22.01
N ASP A 167 -0.49 11.74 -22.93
CA ASP A 167 -0.28 11.61 -24.39
C ASP A 167 0.39 10.28 -24.77
N ASP A 168 0.13 9.24 -23.97
CA ASP A 168 0.60 7.87 -24.16
C ASP A 168 -0.22 7.18 -25.25
N VAL A 169 0.34 7.13 -26.46
CA VAL A 169 -0.32 6.54 -27.62
C VAL A 169 -0.40 5.02 -27.51
N GLU A 170 0.65 4.38 -27.00
CA GLU A 170 0.73 2.92 -26.93
C GLU A 170 -0.24 2.36 -25.89
N GLY A 171 -0.29 2.98 -24.70
CA GLY A 171 -1.29 2.64 -23.68
C GLY A 171 -2.72 2.86 -24.18
N VAL A 172 -2.98 3.96 -24.89
CA VAL A 172 -4.30 4.20 -25.50
C VAL A 172 -4.67 3.12 -26.51
N GLU A 173 -3.76 2.73 -27.39
CA GLU A 173 -4.01 1.68 -28.39
C GLU A 173 -4.27 0.31 -27.74
N LEU A 174 -3.50 -0.06 -26.72
CA LEU A 174 -3.72 -1.28 -25.96
C LEU A 174 -5.11 -1.28 -25.32
N LEU A 175 -5.44 -0.24 -24.55
CA LEU A 175 -6.70 -0.14 -23.83
C LEU A 175 -7.92 -0.20 -24.77
N LEU A 176 -7.88 0.54 -25.88
CA LEU A 176 -8.97 0.54 -26.86
C LEU A 176 -9.10 -0.81 -27.58
N ARG A 177 -7.98 -1.49 -27.87
CA ARG A 177 -7.98 -2.85 -28.45
C ARG A 177 -8.72 -3.84 -27.57
N TYR A 178 -8.61 -3.72 -26.25
CA TYR A 178 -9.28 -4.57 -25.27
C TYR A 178 -10.66 -4.05 -24.83
N GLY A 179 -11.18 -3.01 -25.49
CA GLY A 179 -12.57 -2.56 -25.31
C GLY A 179 -12.77 -1.52 -24.20
N ALA A 180 -11.75 -0.74 -23.87
CA ALA A 180 -11.91 0.39 -22.95
C ALA A 180 -13.01 1.37 -23.42
N ASP A 181 -13.90 1.75 -22.51
CA ASP A 181 -14.98 2.68 -22.76
C ASP A 181 -14.45 4.12 -22.77
N LYS A 182 -14.32 4.67 -23.98
CA LYS A 182 -13.92 6.06 -24.20
C LYS A 182 -14.92 7.10 -23.65
N ALA A 183 -16.15 6.70 -23.33
CA ALA A 183 -17.19 7.57 -22.80
C ALA A 183 -17.38 7.43 -21.28
N GLN A 184 -16.64 6.53 -20.62
CA GLN A 184 -16.68 6.41 -19.18
C GLN A 184 -16.21 7.71 -18.54
N LEU A 185 -17.03 8.21 -17.61
CA LEU A 185 -16.74 9.42 -16.87
C LEU A 185 -16.08 9.07 -15.54
N ASP A 186 -15.08 9.85 -15.18
CA ASP A 186 -14.53 9.84 -13.83
C ASP A 186 -15.41 10.61 -12.84
N GLU A 187 -14.99 10.69 -11.56
CA GLU A 187 -15.79 11.32 -10.50
C GLU A 187 -16.06 12.82 -10.70
N ALA A 188 -15.24 13.50 -11.50
CA ALA A 188 -15.48 14.91 -11.81
C ALA A 188 -16.31 15.08 -13.10
N GLY A 189 -16.84 13.99 -13.66
CA GLY A 189 -17.76 13.98 -14.79
C GLY A 189 -17.07 14.19 -16.14
N TRP A 190 -15.79 13.83 -16.26
CA TRP A 190 -15.04 13.97 -17.51
C TRP A 190 -14.70 12.62 -18.09
N ASP A 191 -14.77 12.49 -19.41
CA ASP A 191 -14.17 11.37 -20.13
C ASP A 191 -12.64 11.55 -20.28
N ALA A 192 -11.96 10.54 -20.81
CA ALA A 192 -10.51 10.57 -21.01
C ALA A 192 -10.02 11.74 -21.90
N LEU A 193 -10.78 12.10 -22.94
CA LEU A 193 -10.43 13.20 -23.85
C LEU A 193 -10.61 14.57 -23.20
N GLU A 194 -11.71 14.74 -22.49
CA GLU A 194 -12.04 15.96 -21.76
C GLU A 194 -11.04 16.20 -20.63
N ARG A 195 -10.73 15.15 -19.87
CA ARG A 195 -9.74 15.17 -18.80
C ARG A 195 -8.36 15.57 -19.30
N ARG A 196 -7.90 14.98 -20.40
CA ARG A 196 -6.68 15.41 -21.11
C ARG A 196 -6.73 16.88 -21.49
N GLY A 197 -7.84 17.36 -22.05
CA GLY A 197 -8.02 18.75 -22.46
C GLY A 197 -7.85 19.76 -21.32
N ARG A 198 -8.23 19.38 -20.09
CA ARG A 198 -8.03 20.20 -18.89
C ARG A 198 -6.62 20.11 -18.32
N SER A 199 -5.95 18.96 -18.42
CA SER A 199 -4.56 18.78 -17.99
C SER A 199 -3.56 19.45 -18.94
N ALA A 200 -3.86 19.46 -20.25
CA ALA A 200 -2.93 19.87 -21.29
C ALA A 200 -2.92 21.39 -21.54
N ARG A 201 -1.99 22.10 -20.88
CA ARG A 201 -1.32 23.26 -21.48
C ARG A 201 -0.03 22.84 -22.19
N ARG A 202 -0.08 22.06 -23.29
CA ARG A 202 0.98 21.98 -24.33
C ARG A 202 0.57 21.12 -25.54
N ARG A 203 1.24 21.38 -26.66
CA ARG A 203 0.84 21.22 -28.08
C ARG A 203 0.83 19.79 -28.65
N SER A 204 0.82 18.73 -27.84
CA SER A 204 0.82 17.37 -28.40
C SER A 204 -0.60 16.90 -28.74
N ARG A 205 -0.77 16.05 -29.75
CA ARG A 205 -2.05 15.55 -30.27
C ARG A 205 -2.00 14.05 -30.61
N GLY A 206 -0.98 13.32 -30.14
CA GLY A 206 -0.74 11.94 -30.55
C GLY A 206 -1.94 11.06 -30.26
N CYS A 207 -2.31 10.95 -28.98
CA CYS A 207 -3.39 10.06 -28.54
C CYS A 207 -4.80 10.50 -28.97
N LEU A 208 -5.02 11.81 -29.25
CA LEU A 208 -6.33 12.32 -29.68
C LEU A 208 -6.83 11.66 -30.97
N ARG A 209 -5.91 11.34 -31.89
CA ARG A 209 -6.29 10.71 -33.16
C ARG A 209 -6.74 9.29 -32.90
N GLU A 210 -6.04 8.56 -32.05
CA GLU A 210 -6.37 7.18 -31.74
C GLU A 210 -7.68 7.08 -30.98
N VAL A 211 -7.90 7.81 -29.87
CA VAL A 211 -9.18 7.74 -29.13
C VAL A 211 -10.40 8.10 -29.99
N ARG A 212 -10.24 8.98 -30.98
CA ARG A 212 -11.33 9.35 -31.91
C ARG A 212 -11.58 8.34 -33.03
N ARG A 213 -10.63 7.45 -33.31
CA ARG A 213 -10.70 6.49 -34.43
C ARG A 213 -11.50 5.23 -34.10
N TRP A 214 -11.50 4.83 -32.83
CA TRP A 214 -12.29 3.71 -32.32
C TRP A 214 -13.71 4.15 -31.99
#